data_AF-A0A969YGG8-F1
#
_entry.id   AF-A0A969YGG8-F1
#
_cell.length_a   1.000
_cell.length_b   1.000
_cell.length_c   1.000
_cell.angle_alpha   90.00
_cell.angle_beta   90.00
_cell.angle_gamma   90.00
#
_symmetry.space_group_name_H-M   'P 1'
#
loop_
_entity.id
_entity.type
_entity.pdbx_description
1 polymer ?
#
loop_
_entity_poly.entity_id
_entity_poly.type
_entity_poly.pdbx_seq_one_letter_code
_entity_poly.pdbx_strand_id
1 'polypeptide(L)'
;MVAGTKVWRRPQKRADYLLRYRPGVMLAVIEAKASYKSPGDGLQQAKDYAETLDLKFAYSSNGQQIIGRGTRVRADYGKLWFSILDYTGSATRLFADPDFDGDPIEAPTETKLDEPIPEPLSEPITYPHPSDQPEVMKEPAEPALRKCYVDGGSVEIAAHVVYELDASGKKLRVVKFIVTVVNPRLGETILDPACGTGGFLAEAFEHLKKQCKTAEDHRRLQRETLFGIEAKPLPYLLCQMNLLLHGVETPNIDPLNALRFPLREIGDKDRVDVIMTNPPFGGEEERGILTNFPEDKQTAETALLFLQLIMRKLRRPPKPGRAAVVVPNGTLFGDGVCARIKEELLKDFNLHTIVRLPNGVFSPYTPIPTNVLFFDRSGPTRDVWYYEHPLPEGRKNYTKTQPLQFEEFKPLIEWWKHREENERAWKVPASELLANNCNLDRKNPRAKEDITHLPPEQLVASILEKEQRIAEIMGNIRKLLGNER
;
A
#
# COMPACT_ATOMS: atom_id res chain seq x y z
N MET A 1 11.37 -51.22 -9.50
CA MET A 1 11.11 -52.59 -10.00
C MET A 1 9.66 -52.92 -9.73
N VAL A 2 8.86 -53.15 -10.78
CA VAL A 2 7.51 -53.75 -10.66
C VAL A 2 7.48 -54.91 -11.65
N ALA A 3 7.37 -56.12 -11.11
CA ALA A 3 7.20 -57.35 -11.87
C ALA A 3 5.70 -57.64 -11.99
N GLY A 4 5.20 -57.70 -13.22
CA GLY A 4 3.81 -58.02 -13.53
C GLY A 4 3.50 -57.73 -14.99
N THR A 5 3.16 -58.75 -15.78
CA THR A 5 2.93 -58.67 -17.24
C THR A 5 1.51 -58.22 -17.64
N LYS A 6 0.71 -57.72 -16.69
CA LYS A 6 -0.63 -57.18 -16.96
C LYS A 6 -0.79 -55.82 -16.29
N VAL A 7 -0.89 -54.79 -17.13
CA VAL A 7 -1.08 -53.40 -16.73
C VAL A 7 -2.51 -53.01 -17.12
N TRP A 8 -3.35 -52.69 -16.14
CA TRP A 8 -4.70 -52.16 -16.40
C TRP A 8 -4.68 -50.65 -16.21
N ARG A 9 -5.15 -49.90 -17.21
CA ARG A 9 -5.29 -48.46 -17.09
C ARG A 9 -6.49 -48.18 -16.18
N ARG A 10 -6.23 -47.61 -14.99
CA ARG A 10 -7.31 -47.14 -14.11
C ARG A 10 -8.17 -46.08 -14.83
N PRO A 11 -9.45 -45.92 -14.46
CA PRO A 11 -10.28 -44.85 -15.00
C PRO A 11 -9.59 -43.49 -14.89
N GLN A 12 -9.68 -42.68 -15.93
CA GLN A 12 -9.02 -41.38 -15.98
C GLN A 12 -9.66 -40.45 -14.95
N LYS A 13 -8.88 -40.08 -13.93
CA LYS A 13 -9.25 -39.05 -12.95
C LYS A 13 -9.32 -37.68 -13.63
N ARG A 14 -10.35 -36.90 -13.34
CA ARG A 14 -10.53 -35.52 -13.83
C ARG A 14 -10.85 -34.63 -12.63
N ALA A 15 -10.08 -33.57 -12.46
CA ALA A 15 -10.42 -32.49 -11.54
C ALA A 15 -11.38 -31.53 -12.23
N ASP A 16 -12.36 -31.01 -11.49
CA ASP A 16 -13.32 -30.06 -12.04
C ASP A 16 -12.62 -28.75 -12.42
N TYR A 17 -11.80 -28.21 -11.52
CA TYR A 17 -11.03 -27.01 -11.77
C TYR A 17 -9.61 -27.13 -11.24
N LEU A 18 -8.65 -26.62 -12.01
CA LEU A 18 -7.27 -26.45 -11.59
C LEU A 18 -6.94 -24.97 -11.57
N LEU A 19 -6.64 -24.46 -10.38
CA LEU A 19 -6.14 -23.11 -10.20
C LEU A 19 -4.68 -23.07 -10.60
N ARG A 20 -4.38 -22.36 -11.66
CA ARG A 20 -3.04 -22.21 -12.22
C ARG A 20 -2.63 -20.76 -12.13
N TYR A 21 -1.41 -20.50 -11.70
CA TYR A 21 -0.84 -19.15 -11.76
C TYR A 21 -0.42 -18.81 -13.19
N ARG A 22 0.18 -19.79 -13.89
CA ARG A 22 0.59 -19.77 -15.31
C ARG A 22 0.62 -21.21 -15.86
N PRO A 23 0.67 -21.43 -17.19
CA PRO A 23 0.94 -22.75 -17.75
C PRO A 23 2.24 -23.34 -17.16
N GLY A 24 2.14 -24.56 -16.59
CA GLY A 24 3.24 -25.24 -15.91
C GLY A 24 3.38 -24.97 -14.40
N VAL A 25 2.68 -23.97 -13.85
CA VAL A 25 2.67 -23.67 -12.41
C VAL A 25 1.25 -23.76 -11.86
N MET A 26 0.93 -24.95 -11.36
CA MET A 26 -0.35 -25.28 -10.77
C MET A 26 -0.30 -24.93 -9.27
N LEU A 27 -1.30 -24.20 -8.78
CA LEU A 27 -1.37 -23.72 -7.40
C LEU A 27 -2.31 -24.56 -6.55
N ALA A 28 -3.49 -24.84 -7.08
CA ALA A 28 -4.52 -25.54 -6.37
C ALA A 28 -5.39 -26.37 -7.30
N VAL A 29 -6.09 -27.32 -6.72
CA VAL A 29 -7.22 -28.00 -7.36
C VAL A 29 -8.49 -27.64 -6.61
N ILE A 30 -9.60 -27.48 -7.33
CA ILE A 30 -10.91 -27.21 -6.77
C ILE A 30 -11.89 -28.26 -7.27
N GLU A 31 -12.48 -29.00 -6.34
CA GLU A 31 -13.54 -29.97 -6.60
C GLU A 31 -14.91 -29.33 -6.39
N ALA A 32 -15.74 -29.30 -7.42
CA ALA A 32 -17.04 -28.67 -7.38
C ALA A 32 -18.14 -29.69 -7.07
N LYS A 33 -19.08 -29.30 -6.20
CA LYS A 33 -20.29 -30.07 -5.91
C LYS A 33 -21.53 -29.24 -6.26
N ALA A 34 -22.65 -29.92 -6.46
CA ALA A 34 -23.92 -29.25 -6.67
C ALA A 34 -24.29 -28.42 -5.43
N SER A 35 -25.02 -27.32 -5.62
CA SER A 35 -25.31 -26.34 -4.56
C SER A 35 -26.01 -26.88 -3.32
N TYR A 36 -26.77 -27.98 -3.46
CA TYR A 36 -27.45 -28.65 -2.34
C TYR A 36 -26.57 -29.66 -1.59
N LYS A 37 -25.33 -29.92 -2.05
CA LYS A 37 -24.38 -30.85 -1.41
C LYS A 37 -23.39 -30.11 -0.51
N SER A 38 -22.79 -30.83 0.44
CA SER A 38 -21.73 -30.27 1.28
C SER A 38 -20.43 -30.14 0.48
N PRO A 39 -19.69 -29.02 0.58
CA PRO A 39 -18.35 -28.95 0.02
C PRO A 39 -17.38 -29.95 0.70
N GLY A 40 -17.71 -30.44 1.91
CA GLY A 40 -16.91 -31.47 2.60
C GLY A 40 -16.80 -32.75 1.78
N ASP A 41 -17.85 -33.12 1.05
CA ASP A 41 -17.94 -34.34 0.24
C ASP A 41 -16.92 -34.37 -0.91
N GLY A 42 -16.46 -33.20 -1.37
CA GLY A 42 -15.44 -33.08 -2.42
C GLY A 42 -14.03 -32.87 -1.91
N LEU A 43 -13.83 -32.65 -0.61
CA LEU A 43 -12.54 -32.22 -0.08
C LEU A 43 -11.48 -33.34 -0.11
N GLN A 44 -11.85 -34.60 0.16
CA GLN A 44 -10.91 -35.71 0.09
C GLN A 44 -10.46 -35.95 -1.36
N GLN A 45 -11.38 -35.86 -2.31
CA GLN A 45 -11.09 -35.95 -3.73
C GLN A 45 -10.17 -34.83 -4.22
N ALA A 46 -10.42 -33.58 -3.77
CA ALA A 46 -9.53 -32.45 -4.04
C ALA A 46 -8.12 -32.66 -3.46
N LYS A 47 -8.00 -33.23 -2.25
CA LYS A 47 -6.69 -33.54 -1.64
C LYS A 47 -5.92 -34.58 -2.44
N ASP A 48 -6.58 -35.67 -2.83
CA ASP A 48 -5.96 -36.74 -3.60
C ASP A 48 -5.45 -36.23 -4.96
N TYR A 49 -6.20 -35.31 -5.59
CA TYR A 49 -5.78 -34.66 -6.83
C TYR A 49 -4.63 -33.68 -6.61
N ALA A 50 -4.64 -32.91 -5.52
CA ALA A 50 -3.53 -32.01 -5.18
C ALA A 50 -2.23 -32.79 -4.95
N GLU A 51 -2.28 -33.91 -4.25
CA GLU A 51 -1.12 -34.77 -4.01
C GLU A 51 -0.61 -35.42 -5.30
N THR A 52 -1.53 -35.91 -6.14
CA THR A 52 -1.17 -36.49 -7.45
C THR A 52 -0.51 -35.46 -8.38
N LEU A 53 -0.86 -34.18 -8.23
CA LEU A 53 -0.38 -33.08 -9.08
C LEU A 53 0.72 -32.23 -8.42
N ASP A 54 1.19 -32.62 -7.23
CA ASP A 54 2.16 -31.89 -6.39
C ASP A 54 1.78 -30.42 -6.12
N LEU A 55 0.52 -30.19 -5.72
CA LEU A 55 -0.06 -28.87 -5.49
C LEU A 55 -0.08 -28.51 -4.01
N LYS A 56 0.17 -27.24 -3.72
CA LYS A 56 0.21 -26.72 -2.35
C LYS A 56 -1.18 -26.59 -1.71
N PHE A 57 -2.22 -26.48 -2.53
CA PHE A 57 -3.56 -26.16 -2.06
C PHE A 57 -4.61 -27.08 -2.69
N ALA A 58 -5.64 -27.43 -1.91
CA ALA A 58 -6.79 -28.20 -2.37
C ALA A 58 -8.05 -27.56 -1.83
N TYR A 59 -9.06 -27.35 -2.66
CA TYR A 59 -10.33 -26.75 -2.28
C TYR A 59 -11.49 -27.62 -2.76
N SER A 60 -12.63 -27.51 -2.09
CA SER A 60 -13.91 -27.97 -2.60
C SER A 60 -14.99 -26.93 -2.35
N SER A 61 -15.91 -26.79 -3.29
CA SER A 61 -16.94 -25.76 -3.27
C SER A 61 -18.27 -26.30 -3.78
N ASN A 62 -19.38 -25.84 -3.21
CA ASN A 62 -20.73 -26.07 -3.74
C ASN A 62 -21.33 -24.80 -4.38
N GLY A 63 -20.53 -23.74 -4.56
CA GLY A 63 -20.97 -22.45 -5.09
C GLY A 63 -21.56 -21.49 -4.05
N GLN A 64 -21.88 -21.96 -2.85
CA GLN A 64 -22.26 -21.11 -1.70
C GLN A 64 -21.17 -21.06 -0.62
N GLN A 65 -20.42 -22.14 -0.49
CA GLN A 65 -19.38 -22.32 0.52
C GLN A 65 -18.14 -22.93 -0.14
N ILE A 66 -16.96 -22.58 0.38
CA ILE A 66 -15.67 -23.11 -0.07
C ILE A 66 -14.91 -23.62 1.15
N ILE A 67 -14.44 -24.86 1.08
CA ILE A 67 -13.64 -25.52 2.12
C ILE A 67 -12.30 -25.90 1.50
N GLY A 68 -11.20 -25.69 2.22
CA GLY A 68 -9.86 -25.91 1.66
C GLY A 68 -8.84 -26.47 2.63
N ARG A 69 -7.73 -26.93 2.06
CA ARG A 69 -6.50 -27.32 2.77
C ARG A 69 -5.33 -26.46 2.25
N GLY A 70 -4.76 -25.66 3.16
CA GLY A 70 -3.61 -24.77 2.91
C GLY A 70 -2.91 -24.30 4.20
N THR A 71 -3.14 -25.01 5.30
CA THR A 71 -3.03 -24.50 6.66
C THR A 71 -2.32 -25.52 7.55
N ARG A 72 -1.18 -26.07 7.12
CA ARG A 72 -0.38 -26.90 8.04
C ARG A 72 0.38 -26.00 9.01
N VAL A 73 0.08 -26.20 10.29
CA VAL A 73 0.98 -25.92 11.41
C VAL A 73 2.27 -26.71 11.18
N ARG A 74 3.41 -26.01 11.19
CA ARG A 74 4.76 -26.58 11.05
C ARG A 74 5.53 -26.31 12.33
N ALA A 75 5.44 -27.23 13.28
CA ALA A 75 6.09 -27.13 14.59
C ALA A 75 7.62 -27.02 14.47
N ASP A 76 8.20 -27.73 13.50
CA ASP A 76 9.61 -27.70 13.10
C ASP A 76 10.09 -26.31 12.60
N TYR A 77 9.18 -25.50 12.07
CA TYR A 77 9.45 -24.12 11.62
C TYR A 77 8.83 -23.05 12.53
N GLY A 78 8.35 -23.43 13.72
CA GLY A 78 7.70 -22.53 14.68
C GLY A 78 6.45 -21.83 14.12
N LYS A 79 5.78 -22.42 13.12
CA LYS A 79 4.50 -21.93 12.57
C LYS A 79 3.38 -22.74 13.22
N LEU A 80 2.98 -22.33 14.43
CA LEU A 80 1.92 -23.00 15.20
C LEU A 80 0.51 -22.47 14.91
N TRP A 81 0.39 -21.50 14.00
CA TRP A 81 -0.85 -20.81 13.71
C TRP A 81 -0.96 -20.48 12.21
N PHE A 82 -2.16 -20.18 11.77
CA PHE A 82 -2.47 -19.59 10.47
C PHE A 82 -3.61 -18.60 10.64
N SER A 83 -3.67 -17.56 9.81
CA SER A 83 -4.77 -16.59 9.82
C SER A 83 -5.80 -16.97 8.78
N ILE A 84 -7.07 -16.99 9.21
CA ILE A 84 -8.22 -17.03 8.31
C ILE A 84 -8.70 -15.59 8.15
N LEU A 85 -8.77 -15.11 6.90
CA LEU A 85 -9.34 -13.81 6.56
C LEU A 85 -10.80 -14.06 6.11
N ASP A 86 -11.75 -13.76 6.99
CA ASP A 86 -13.18 -13.86 6.74
C ASP A 86 -13.77 -12.47 6.46
N TYR A 87 -14.25 -12.26 5.24
CA TYR A 87 -14.71 -10.95 4.74
C TYR A 87 -16.19 -10.67 5.01
N THR A 88 -16.96 -11.70 5.38
CA THR A 88 -18.42 -11.60 5.64
C THR A 88 -18.74 -11.66 7.14
N GLY A 89 -17.74 -11.96 7.98
CA GLY A 89 -17.88 -12.12 9.44
C GLY A 89 -18.71 -13.34 9.84
N SER A 90 -19.04 -14.21 8.88
CA SER A 90 -19.91 -15.36 9.05
C SER A 90 -19.17 -16.60 9.55
N ALA A 91 -17.92 -16.79 9.14
CA ALA A 91 -17.07 -17.90 9.59
C ALA A 91 -16.38 -17.59 10.92
N THR A 92 -15.89 -16.36 11.15
CA THR A 92 -15.24 -15.97 12.41
C THR A 92 -16.19 -15.98 13.61
N ARG A 93 -17.51 -15.79 13.41
CA ARG A 93 -18.52 -15.93 14.48
C ARG A 93 -18.63 -17.34 15.02
N LEU A 94 -18.40 -18.35 14.18
CA LEU A 94 -18.51 -19.75 14.59
C LEU A 94 -17.36 -20.15 15.51
N PHE A 95 -16.16 -19.57 15.36
CA PHE A 95 -15.05 -19.81 16.30
C PHE A 95 -15.23 -19.16 17.68
N ALA A 96 -16.24 -18.29 17.84
CA ALA A 96 -16.60 -17.72 19.14
C ALA A 96 -17.70 -18.53 19.85
N ASP A 97 -18.24 -19.55 19.19
CA ASP A 97 -19.20 -20.49 19.75
C ASP A 97 -18.44 -21.55 20.57
N PRO A 98 -18.67 -21.65 21.90
CA PRO A 98 -18.01 -22.64 22.76
C PRO A 98 -18.23 -24.09 22.32
N ASP A 99 -19.28 -24.36 21.55
CA ASP A 99 -19.67 -25.69 21.08
C ASP A 99 -19.16 -25.98 19.65
N PHE A 100 -18.35 -25.08 19.06
CA PHE A 100 -17.84 -25.21 17.69
C PHE A 100 -16.81 -26.34 17.54
N ASP A 101 -15.95 -26.51 18.54
CA ASP A 101 -15.04 -27.64 18.60
C ASP A 101 -15.81 -28.86 19.12
N GLY A 102 -16.41 -29.62 18.19
CA GLY A 102 -16.97 -30.92 18.50
C GLY A 102 -15.89 -31.92 18.94
N ASP A 103 -16.31 -33.07 19.48
CA ASP A 103 -15.38 -34.14 19.86
C ASP A 103 -14.47 -34.51 18.68
N PRO A 104 -13.14 -34.68 18.90
CA PRO A 104 -12.21 -35.00 17.84
C PRO A 104 -12.66 -36.27 17.13
N ILE A 105 -12.93 -36.14 15.83
CA ILE A 105 -13.30 -37.28 15.00
C ILE A 105 -12.10 -38.23 14.98
N GLU A 106 -12.24 -39.40 15.61
CA GLU A 106 -11.24 -40.47 15.49
C GLU A 106 -11.03 -40.76 14.01
N ALA A 107 -9.77 -40.76 13.59
CA ALA A 107 -9.41 -41.02 12.20
C ALA A 107 -10.10 -42.31 11.74
N PRO A 108 -10.83 -42.32 10.61
CA PRO A 108 -11.50 -43.53 10.17
C PRO A 108 -10.44 -44.60 9.91
N THR A 109 -10.44 -45.62 10.78
CA THR A 109 -9.68 -46.85 10.57
C THR A 109 -10.06 -47.39 9.21
N GLU A 110 -9.06 -47.63 8.36
CA GLU A 110 -9.22 -48.05 6.96
C GLU A 110 -10.34 -49.09 6.77
N THR A 111 -11.51 -48.65 6.32
CA THR A 111 -12.59 -49.55 5.92
C THR A 111 -12.30 -50.05 4.51
N LYS A 112 -11.96 -51.34 4.40
CA LYS A 112 -11.88 -52.04 3.12
C LYS A 112 -13.28 -52.07 2.48
N LEU A 113 -13.43 -51.43 1.32
CA LEU A 113 -14.62 -51.56 0.48
C LEU A 113 -14.55 -52.87 -0.30
N ASP A 114 -15.33 -53.87 0.09
CA ASP A 114 -15.72 -55.01 -0.74
C ASP A 114 -17.23 -55.25 -0.59
N GLU A 115 -18.07 -54.36 -1.13
CA GLU A 115 -19.46 -54.68 -1.51
C GLU A 115 -19.89 -53.89 -2.77
N PRO A 116 -20.69 -54.49 -3.68
CA PRO A 116 -21.05 -53.85 -4.95
C PRO A 116 -22.24 -52.89 -4.81
N ILE A 117 -22.17 -51.79 -5.57
CA ILE A 117 -23.17 -50.71 -5.64
C ILE A 117 -24.36 -51.15 -6.52
N PRO A 118 -25.64 -50.92 -6.13
CA PRO A 118 -26.80 -51.22 -6.99
C PRO A 118 -26.94 -50.21 -8.14
N GLU A 119 -27.41 -50.67 -9.31
CA GLU A 119 -27.66 -49.83 -10.49
C GLU A 119 -28.77 -48.78 -10.26
N PRO A 120 -28.68 -47.58 -10.86
CA PRO A 120 -29.68 -46.54 -10.69
C PRO A 120 -30.89 -46.73 -11.61
N LEU A 121 -32.09 -46.66 -11.02
CA LEU A 121 -33.36 -46.60 -11.74
C LEU A 121 -33.51 -45.26 -12.48
N SER A 122 -33.83 -45.34 -13.77
CA SER A 122 -34.10 -44.20 -14.65
C SER A 122 -35.58 -43.80 -14.60
N GLU A 123 -35.89 -42.56 -14.23
CA GLU A 123 -37.15 -41.90 -14.64
C GLU A 123 -36.85 -40.54 -15.30
N PRO A 124 -37.51 -40.21 -16.42
CA PRO A 124 -37.29 -38.96 -17.14
C PRO A 124 -38.08 -37.81 -16.52
N ILE A 125 -37.42 -36.69 -16.23
CA ILE A 125 -38.07 -35.43 -15.86
C ILE A 125 -38.07 -34.51 -17.07
N THR A 126 -39.26 -34.07 -17.49
CA THR A 126 -39.52 -33.10 -18.55
C THR A 126 -39.39 -31.66 -18.04
N TYR A 127 -38.83 -30.77 -18.86
CA TYR A 127 -38.75 -29.33 -18.60
C TYR A 127 -39.80 -28.57 -19.43
N PRO A 128 -40.49 -27.53 -18.89
CA PRO A 128 -41.36 -26.68 -19.68
C PRO A 128 -40.57 -25.73 -20.60
N HIS A 129 -41.09 -25.49 -21.81
CA HIS A 129 -40.56 -24.60 -22.84
C HIS A 129 -40.82 -23.11 -22.51
N PRO A 130 -40.06 -22.16 -23.12
CA PRO A 130 -40.06 -20.75 -22.80
C PRO A 130 -41.01 -19.96 -23.71
N SER A 131 -42.02 -19.34 -23.13
CA SER A 131 -42.76 -18.23 -23.76
C SER A 131 -43.45 -17.45 -22.65
N ASP A 132 -42.92 -16.25 -22.38
CA ASP A 132 -43.59 -15.04 -21.88
C ASP A 132 -42.66 -14.23 -20.98
N GLN A 133 -41.78 -13.42 -21.60
CA GLN A 133 -41.24 -12.21 -20.98
C GLN A 133 -41.20 -11.06 -22.01
N PRO A 134 -41.61 -9.84 -21.61
CA PRO A 134 -41.80 -8.71 -22.53
C PRO A 134 -40.48 -8.05 -22.96
N GLU A 135 -40.48 -7.48 -24.17
CA GLU A 135 -39.38 -6.76 -24.80
C GLU A 135 -38.97 -5.50 -24.01
N VAL A 136 -37.65 -5.30 -23.86
CA VAL A 136 -37.05 -4.03 -23.39
C VAL A 136 -36.05 -3.52 -24.43
N MET A 137 -36.14 -2.21 -24.69
CA MET A 137 -35.54 -1.44 -25.77
C MET A 137 -34.01 -1.42 -25.80
N LYS A 138 -33.42 -1.43 -27.00
CA LYS A 138 -31.97 -1.27 -27.25
C LYS A 138 -31.59 0.21 -27.35
N GLU A 139 -30.57 0.63 -26.61
CA GLU A 139 -29.82 1.88 -26.85
C GLU A 139 -28.68 1.66 -27.87
N PRO A 140 -28.24 2.71 -28.60
CA PRO A 140 -27.34 2.59 -29.75
C PRO A 140 -25.85 2.47 -29.36
N ALA A 141 -25.09 1.80 -30.22
CA ALA A 141 -23.69 1.42 -30.01
C ALA A 141 -22.68 2.55 -30.29
N GLU A 142 -21.69 2.72 -29.39
CA GLU A 142 -20.47 3.50 -29.62
C GLU A 142 -19.42 2.71 -30.42
N PRO A 143 -18.50 3.39 -31.15
CA PRO A 143 -17.71 2.78 -32.22
C PRO A 143 -16.58 1.88 -31.70
N ALA A 144 -16.43 0.73 -32.35
CA ALA A 144 -15.55 -0.36 -31.97
C ALA A 144 -14.04 -0.01 -32.00
N LEU A 145 -13.36 -0.18 -30.87
CA LEU A 145 -11.90 -0.32 -30.81
C LEU A 145 -11.46 -1.61 -31.53
N ARG A 146 -10.51 -1.48 -32.46
CA ARG A 146 -9.96 -2.57 -33.28
C ARG A 146 -9.43 -3.72 -32.40
N LYS A 147 -10.03 -4.92 -32.57
CA LYS A 147 -9.45 -6.18 -32.08
C LYS A 147 -8.48 -6.73 -33.11
N CYS A 148 -7.22 -6.94 -32.73
CA CYS A 148 -6.30 -7.81 -33.45
C CYS A 148 -6.59 -9.26 -33.06
N TYR A 149 -6.67 -10.16 -34.04
CA TYR A 149 -6.83 -11.60 -33.83
C TYR A 149 -5.47 -12.30 -33.92
N VAL A 150 -5.21 -13.21 -32.99
CA VAL A 150 -4.16 -14.23 -33.06
C VAL A 150 -4.78 -15.55 -32.60
N ASP A 151 -4.53 -16.64 -33.33
CA ASP A 151 -5.21 -17.93 -33.21
C ASP A 151 -5.17 -18.56 -31.79
N GLY A 152 -6.35 -18.89 -31.28
CA GLY A 152 -6.57 -20.04 -30.40
C GLY A 152 -6.32 -19.91 -28.90
N GLY A 153 -6.00 -18.73 -28.36
CA GLY A 153 -5.86 -18.53 -26.91
C GLY A 153 -6.52 -17.25 -26.42
N SER A 154 -7.23 -17.29 -25.29
CA SER A 154 -7.70 -16.09 -24.59
C SER A 154 -6.59 -15.57 -23.66
N VAL A 155 -6.33 -14.28 -23.73
CA VAL A 155 -5.45 -13.56 -22.80
C VAL A 155 -6.35 -12.72 -21.89
N GLU A 156 -6.19 -12.91 -20.59
CA GLU A 156 -6.90 -12.19 -19.54
C GLU A 156 -5.89 -11.72 -18.49
N ILE A 157 -6.10 -10.54 -17.91
CA ILE A 157 -5.23 -9.99 -16.87
C ILE A 157 -5.39 -10.82 -15.59
N ALA A 158 -4.43 -11.71 -15.34
CA ALA A 158 -4.48 -12.71 -14.26
C ALA A 158 -4.24 -12.16 -12.84
N ALA A 159 -3.85 -10.89 -12.71
CA ALA A 159 -3.80 -10.13 -11.46
C ALA A 159 -3.54 -8.65 -11.76
N HIS A 160 -4.20 -7.75 -11.04
CA HIS A 160 -3.86 -6.32 -11.04
C HIS A 160 -3.12 -6.01 -9.75
N VAL A 161 -1.80 -5.80 -9.83
CA VAL A 161 -1.06 -5.23 -8.70
C VAL A 161 -1.12 -3.72 -8.87
N VAL A 162 -1.70 -3.01 -7.90
CA VAL A 162 -1.70 -1.54 -7.91
C VAL A 162 -0.33 -1.07 -7.46
N TYR A 163 0.54 -0.90 -8.44
CA TYR A 163 1.67 0.01 -8.35
C TYR A 163 1.23 1.32 -9.01
N GLU A 164 1.58 2.49 -8.47
CA GLU A 164 1.63 3.66 -9.35
C GLU A 164 2.79 3.43 -10.32
N LEU A 165 2.42 3.01 -11.53
CA LEU A 165 3.33 2.75 -12.64
C LEU A 165 3.30 3.95 -13.58
N ASP A 166 4.44 4.23 -14.18
CA ASP A 166 4.53 5.21 -15.24
C ASP A 166 4.15 4.69 -16.62
N ALA A 167 4.22 5.58 -17.62
CA ALA A 167 3.99 5.27 -19.03
C ALA A 167 4.94 4.20 -19.61
N SER A 168 5.95 3.72 -18.86
CA SER A 168 6.89 2.66 -19.24
C SER A 168 6.78 1.39 -18.38
N GLY A 169 5.84 1.33 -17.43
CA GLY A 169 5.61 0.16 -16.56
C GLY A 169 6.49 0.10 -15.29
N LYS A 170 6.98 1.24 -14.78
CA LYS A 170 7.92 1.31 -13.64
C LYS A 170 7.31 1.95 -12.39
N LYS A 171 7.55 1.34 -11.22
CA LYS A 171 7.00 1.67 -9.86
C LYS A 171 7.34 3.08 -9.35
N LEU A 172 6.53 3.60 -8.41
CA LEU A 172 6.73 4.78 -7.55
C LEU A 172 8.20 5.14 -7.30
N ARG A 173 8.66 6.24 -7.91
CA ARG A 173 10.10 6.55 -7.97
C ARG A 173 10.62 7.27 -6.74
N VAL A 174 9.74 8.03 -6.08
CA VAL A 174 10.07 8.70 -4.81
C VAL A 174 10.32 7.65 -3.72
N VAL A 175 9.50 6.60 -3.65
CA VAL A 175 9.68 5.47 -2.71
C VAL A 175 11.04 4.82 -2.91
N LYS A 176 11.36 4.43 -4.14
CA LYS A 176 12.66 3.81 -4.46
C LYS A 176 13.83 4.73 -4.15
N PHE A 177 13.71 6.02 -4.46
CA PHE A 177 14.72 7.02 -4.11
C PHE A 177 14.93 7.09 -2.60
N ILE A 178 13.86 7.25 -1.82
CA ILE A 178 13.91 7.32 -0.36
C ILE A 178 14.54 6.07 0.23
N VAL A 179 14.09 4.87 -0.14
CA VAL A 179 14.67 3.61 0.36
C VAL A 179 16.16 3.51 -0.01
N THR A 180 16.54 3.95 -1.20
CA THR A 180 17.94 3.95 -1.65
C THR A 180 18.83 4.84 -0.77
N VAL A 181 18.40 6.07 -0.46
CA VAL A 181 19.21 7.02 0.32
C VAL A 181 19.13 6.80 1.83
N VAL A 182 17.98 6.34 2.34
CA VAL A 182 17.81 5.92 3.74
C VAL A 182 18.59 4.63 4.00
N ASN A 183 18.66 3.76 3.00
CA ASN A 183 19.48 2.56 2.97
C ASN A 183 19.29 1.68 4.23
N PRO A 184 18.10 1.11 4.45
CA PRO A 184 17.86 0.20 5.56
C PRO A 184 18.82 -0.99 5.54
N ARG A 185 19.22 -1.45 6.73
CA ARG A 185 20.15 -2.55 6.95
C ARG A 185 19.45 -3.71 7.63
N LEU A 186 19.87 -4.93 7.28
CA LEU A 186 19.34 -6.12 7.94
C LEU A 186 19.61 -6.06 9.45
N GLY A 187 18.59 -6.38 10.25
CA GLY A 187 18.62 -6.27 11.71
C GLY A 187 18.09 -4.94 12.25
N GLU A 188 17.77 -3.97 11.38
CA GLU A 188 17.00 -2.77 11.74
C GLU A 188 15.49 -3.06 11.73
N THR A 189 14.74 -2.37 12.59
CA THR A 189 13.27 -2.34 12.52
C THR A 189 12.78 -1.13 11.70
N ILE A 190 11.82 -1.37 10.81
CA ILE A 190 11.28 -0.38 9.87
C ILE A 190 9.79 -0.22 10.13
N LEU A 191 9.34 1.03 10.30
CA LEU A 191 7.93 1.38 10.43
C LEU A 191 7.49 2.30 9.29
N ASP A 192 6.32 2.02 8.73
CA ASP A 192 5.53 3.00 7.98
C ASP A 192 4.18 3.21 8.69
N PRO A 193 4.01 4.31 9.46
CA PRO A 193 2.80 4.54 10.25
C PRO A 193 1.58 4.95 9.41
N ALA A 194 1.73 5.15 8.11
CA ALA A 194 0.65 5.46 7.17
C ALA A 194 0.89 4.67 5.87
N CYS A 195 0.91 3.34 5.99
CA CYS A 195 1.52 2.50 4.96
C CYS A 195 0.71 2.40 3.67
N GLY A 196 -0.56 2.81 3.64
CA GLY A 196 -1.38 2.76 2.44
C GLY A 196 -1.41 1.34 1.87
N THR A 197 -1.04 1.20 0.60
CA THR A 197 -0.92 -0.10 -0.08
C THR A 197 0.43 -0.79 0.12
N GLY A 198 1.27 -0.33 1.04
CA GLY A 198 2.54 -0.97 1.43
C GLY A 198 3.74 -0.63 0.55
N GLY A 199 3.73 0.50 -0.16
CA GLY A 199 4.79 0.87 -1.12
C GLY A 199 6.20 0.91 -0.51
N PHE A 200 6.38 1.62 0.61
CA PHE A 200 7.68 1.70 1.29
C PHE A 200 8.11 0.36 1.87
N LEU A 201 7.20 -0.38 2.48
CA LEU A 201 7.49 -1.68 3.09
C LEU A 201 7.89 -2.73 2.04
N ALA A 202 7.23 -2.75 0.89
CA ALA A 202 7.57 -3.65 -0.21
C ALA A 202 8.95 -3.32 -0.81
N GLU A 203 9.26 -2.05 -1.04
CA GLU A 203 10.56 -1.63 -1.57
C GLU A 203 11.68 -1.86 -0.53
N ALA A 204 11.40 -1.63 0.77
CA ALA A 204 12.33 -1.94 1.85
C ALA A 204 12.63 -3.44 1.94
N PHE A 205 11.62 -4.30 1.78
CA PHE A 205 11.80 -5.75 1.72
C PHE A 205 12.74 -6.14 0.56
N GLU A 206 12.50 -5.64 -0.65
CA GLU A 206 13.35 -5.91 -1.82
C GLU A 206 14.79 -5.37 -1.66
N HIS A 207 14.96 -4.24 -0.97
CA HIS A 207 16.28 -3.69 -0.64
C HIS A 207 17.04 -4.59 0.35
N LEU A 208 16.36 -5.05 1.40
CA LEU A 208 16.96 -5.88 2.46
C LEU A 208 17.19 -7.33 2.04
N LYS A 209 16.31 -7.89 1.20
CA LYS A 209 16.43 -9.25 0.67
C LYS A 209 17.77 -9.49 -0.03
N LYS A 210 18.32 -8.46 -0.69
CA LYS A 210 19.65 -8.48 -1.33
C LYS A 210 20.81 -8.60 -0.32
N GLN A 211 20.57 -8.29 0.94
CA GLN A 211 21.55 -8.33 2.03
C GLN A 211 21.52 -9.69 2.76
N CYS A 212 20.45 -10.47 2.62
CA CYS A 212 20.30 -11.78 3.28
C CYS A 212 21.26 -12.82 2.67
N LYS A 213 22.06 -13.46 3.53
CA LYS A 213 23.01 -14.52 3.12
C LYS A 213 22.71 -15.87 3.76
N THR A 214 22.02 -15.86 4.91
CA THR A 214 21.74 -17.06 5.71
C THR A 214 20.23 -17.28 5.89
N ALA A 215 19.83 -18.47 6.34
CA ALA A 215 18.44 -18.75 6.69
C ALA A 215 17.95 -17.88 7.88
N GLU A 216 18.85 -17.54 8.80
CA GLU A 216 18.56 -16.65 9.92
C GLU A 216 18.30 -15.21 9.46
N ASP A 217 19.08 -14.71 8.50
CA ASP A 217 18.83 -13.41 7.88
C ASP A 217 17.44 -13.33 7.26
N HIS A 218 17.06 -14.38 6.52
CA HIS A 218 15.72 -14.48 5.93
C HIS A 218 14.64 -14.51 7.03
N ARG A 219 14.84 -15.28 8.10
CA ARG A 219 13.88 -15.35 9.21
C ARG A 219 13.66 -13.97 9.85
N ARG A 220 14.73 -13.24 10.14
CA ARG A 220 14.68 -11.89 10.72
C ARG A 220 13.93 -10.93 9.80
N LEU A 221 14.28 -10.91 8.52
CA LEU A 221 13.60 -10.09 7.52
C LEU A 221 12.08 -10.38 7.47
N GLN A 222 11.69 -11.64 7.58
CA GLN A 222 10.29 -12.06 7.50
C GLN A 222 9.45 -11.69 8.72
N ARG A 223 10.02 -11.72 9.93
CA ARG A 223 9.24 -11.68 11.18
C ARG A 223 9.50 -10.46 12.06
N GLU A 224 10.67 -9.85 11.96
CA GLU A 224 11.15 -8.89 12.98
C GLU A 224 11.45 -7.51 12.40
N THR A 225 11.39 -7.33 11.08
CA THR A 225 11.90 -6.14 10.41
C THR A 225 10.82 -5.15 10.01
N LEU A 226 9.70 -5.59 9.42
CA LEU A 226 8.75 -4.70 8.73
C LEU A 226 7.45 -4.55 9.51
N PHE A 227 7.09 -3.30 9.83
CA PHE A 227 5.87 -2.93 10.54
C PHE A 227 5.13 -1.83 9.78
N GLY A 228 3.82 -1.93 9.70
CA GLY A 228 2.97 -0.92 9.05
C GLY A 228 1.73 -0.61 9.86
N ILE A 229 1.13 0.55 9.61
CA ILE A 229 -0.18 0.92 10.17
C ILE A 229 -1.01 1.52 9.04
N GLU A 230 -2.24 1.04 8.87
CA GLU A 230 -3.20 1.57 7.89
C GLU A 230 -4.63 1.41 8.40
N ALA A 231 -5.30 2.53 8.66
CA ALA A 231 -6.62 2.55 9.26
C ALA A 231 -7.76 2.24 8.27
N LYS A 232 -7.56 2.47 6.97
CA LYS A 232 -8.60 2.27 5.96
C LYS A 232 -8.63 0.79 5.54
N PRO A 233 -9.78 0.10 5.65
CA PRO A 233 -9.85 -1.35 5.42
C PRO A 233 -9.33 -1.80 4.04
N LEU A 234 -9.70 -1.09 2.96
CA LEU A 234 -9.29 -1.49 1.61
C LEU A 234 -7.78 -1.30 1.36
N PRO A 235 -7.17 -0.12 1.62
CA PRO A 235 -5.70 0.03 1.58
C PRO A 235 -4.95 -0.96 2.46
N TYR A 236 -5.44 -1.23 3.67
CA TYR A 236 -4.86 -2.24 4.58
C TYR A 236 -4.82 -3.63 3.93
N LEU A 237 -5.92 -4.07 3.31
CA LEU A 237 -5.97 -5.35 2.59
C LEU A 237 -5.01 -5.38 1.41
N LEU A 238 -4.96 -4.29 0.62
CA LEU A 238 -4.03 -4.16 -0.49
C LEU A 238 -2.58 -4.19 -0.02
N CYS A 239 -2.25 -3.60 1.14
CA CYS A 239 -0.93 -3.67 1.76
C CYS A 239 -0.54 -5.12 2.08
N GLN A 240 -1.40 -5.85 2.78
CA GLN A 240 -1.13 -7.24 3.14
C GLN A 240 -0.92 -8.10 1.89
N MET A 241 -1.79 -7.98 0.88
CA MET A 241 -1.65 -8.71 -0.38
C MET A 241 -0.36 -8.32 -1.11
N ASN A 242 -0.04 -7.03 -1.17
CA ASN A 242 1.16 -6.54 -1.84
C ASN A 242 2.42 -7.11 -1.19
N LEU A 243 2.50 -7.11 0.14
CA LEU A 243 3.64 -7.67 0.88
C LEU A 243 3.73 -9.19 0.71
N LEU A 244 2.61 -9.92 0.77
CA LEU A 244 2.57 -11.36 0.51
C LEU A 244 3.10 -11.70 -0.90
N LEU A 245 2.72 -10.92 -1.92
CA LEU A 245 3.18 -11.11 -3.30
C LEU A 245 4.68 -10.79 -3.49
N HIS A 246 5.25 -9.89 -2.68
CA HIS A 246 6.69 -9.65 -2.63
C HIS A 246 7.45 -10.76 -1.88
N GLY A 247 6.72 -11.64 -1.18
CA GLY A 247 7.27 -12.77 -0.45
C GLY A 247 7.42 -12.53 1.04
N VAL A 248 6.78 -11.50 1.61
CA VAL A 248 6.66 -11.33 3.06
C VAL A 248 5.66 -12.35 3.59
N GLU A 249 6.10 -13.30 4.40
CA GLU A 249 5.27 -14.42 4.88
C GLU A 249 4.25 -14.00 5.95
N THR A 250 4.63 -13.05 6.80
CA THR A 250 3.80 -12.57 7.91
C THR A 250 3.82 -11.04 7.96
N PRO A 251 3.06 -10.35 7.10
CA PRO A 251 2.95 -8.89 7.15
C PRO A 251 2.42 -8.44 8.52
N ASN A 252 3.19 -7.60 9.24
CA ASN A 252 2.79 -7.06 10.53
C ASN A 252 2.20 -5.66 10.35
N ILE A 253 0.92 -5.62 9.97
CA ILE A 253 0.19 -4.38 9.71
C ILE A 253 -0.92 -4.20 10.75
N ASP A 254 -0.91 -3.06 11.43
CA ASP A 254 -1.96 -2.65 12.37
C ASP A 254 -3.10 -1.95 11.61
N PRO A 255 -4.35 -2.46 11.68
CA PRO A 255 -5.48 -1.92 10.92
C PRO A 255 -6.14 -0.69 11.56
N LEU A 256 -5.62 -0.17 12.67
CA LEU A 256 -6.25 0.92 13.43
C LEU A 256 -5.54 2.27 13.23
N ASN A 257 -6.13 3.35 13.77
CA ASN A 257 -5.55 4.69 13.69
C ASN A 257 -4.18 4.74 14.39
N ALA A 258 -3.12 5.14 13.67
CA ALA A 258 -1.76 5.26 14.20
C ALA A 258 -1.64 6.29 15.33
N LEU A 259 -2.52 7.30 15.36
CA LEU A 259 -2.50 8.43 16.29
C LEU A 259 -3.29 8.16 17.59
N ARG A 260 -3.83 6.94 17.76
CA ARG A 260 -4.71 6.58 18.88
C ARG A 260 -4.02 6.42 20.24
N PHE A 261 -2.70 6.30 20.25
CA PHE A 261 -1.93 6.09 21.48
C PHE A 261 -1.35 7.40 22.02
N PRO A 262 -1.44 7.66 23.34
CA PRO A 262 -0.77 8.80 23.96
C PRO A 262 0.73 8.77 23.72
N LEU A 263 1.30 9.85 23.15
CA LEU A 263 2.74 9.92 22.86
C LEU A 263 3.60 9.73 24.11
N ARG A 264 3.09 10.16 25.27
CA ARG A 264 3.76 10.01 26.58
C ARG A 264 3.96 8.54 26.98
N GLU A 265 3.11 7.63 26.52
CA GLU A 265 3.18 6.19 26.84
C GLU A 265 4.12 5.42 25.91
N ILE A 266 4.51 6.01 24.77
CA ILE A 266 5.45 5.40 23.82
C ILE A 266 6.86 5.41 24.43
N GLY A 267 7.35 4.23 24.81
CA GLY A 267 8.64 4.01 25.46
C GLY A 267 9.71 3.49 24.50
N ASP A 268 10.87 3.10 25.04
CA ASP A 268 12.00 2.62 24.24
C ASP A 268 11.69 1.34 23.45
N LYS A 269 10.85 0.46 24.02
CA LYS A 269 10.39 -0.78 23.39
C LYS A 269 9.56 -0.56 22.11
N ASP A 270 8.93 0.61 22.00
CA ASP A 270 8.00 0.94 20.92
C ASP A 270 8.69 1.65 19.75
N ARG A 271 10.00 1.88 19.86
CA ARG A 271 10.79 2.67 18.91
C ARG A 271 11.50 1.81 17.87
N VAL A 272 11.64 2.41 16.70
CA VAL A 272 12.20 1.77 15.51
C VAL A 272 13.46 2.47 15.01
N ASP A 273 14.26 1.73 14.25
CA ASP A 273 15.50 2.23 13.64
C ASP A 273 15.23 3.11 12.42
N VAL A 274 14.20 2.77 11.63
CA VAL A 274 13.90 3.43 10.36
C VAL A 274 12.42 3.74 10.25
N ILE A 275 12.10 4.97 9.85
CA ILE A 275 10.75 5.35 9.41
C ILE A 275 10.81 5.87 7.97
N MET A 276 10.01 5.33 7.08
CA MET A 276 9.86 5.85 5.71
C MET A 276 8.37 5.89 5.41
N THR A 277 7.82 7.07 5.16
CA THR A 277 6.37 7.23 5.10
C THR A 277 5.93 8.43 4.29
N ASN A 278 4.72 8.33 3.76
CA ASN A 278 3.99 9.41 3.08
C ASN A 278 2.64 9.60 3.79
N PRO A 279 2.60 10.34 4.92
CA PRO A 279 1.37 10.54 5.66
C PRO A 279 0.34 11.33 4.84
N PRO A 280 -0.95 11.30 5.23
CA PRO A 280 -1.98 12.12 4.59
C PRO A 280 -1.59 13.61 4.56
N PHE A 281 -1.68 14.26 3.39
CA PHE A 281 -1.30 15.66 3.21
C PHE A 281 -2.30 16.67 3.80
N GLY A 282 -3.50 16.22 4.13
CA GLY A 282 -4.54 17.04 4.73
C GLY A 282 -5.56 16.15 5.43
N GLY A 283 -6.53 16.79 6.05
CA GLY A 283 -7.47 16.13 6.95
C GLY A 283 -7.30 16.64 8.38
N GLU A 284 -8.37 16.42 9.15
CA GLU A 284 -8.42 16.76 10.56
C GLU A 284 -8.71 15.49 11.37
N GLU A 285 -8.05 15.34 12.50
CA GLU A 285 -8.36 14.30 13.48
C GLU A 285 -9.40 14.78 14.51
N GLU A 286 -10.14 13.84 15.06
CA GLU A 286 -11.15 14.12 16.09
C GLU A 286 -10.51 14.64 17.38
N ARG A 287 -11.25 15.47 18.13
CA ARG A 287 -10.79 16.06 19.40
C ARG A 287 -10.25 15.05 20.40
N GLY A 288 -10.82 13.84 20.43
CA GLY A 288 -10.35 12.75 21.31
C GLY A 288 -8.89 12.35 21.02
N ILE A 289 -8.49 12.31 19.75
CA ILE A 289 -7.12 11.99 19.33
C ILE A 289 -6.13 13.06 19.79
N LEU A 290 -6.54 14.34 19.82
CA LEU A 290 -5.64 15.44 20.16
C LEU A 290 -5.10 15.34 21.59
N THR A 291 -5.86 14.74 22.51
CA THR A 291 -5.46 14.50 23.90
C THR A 291 -4.25 13.55 24.05
N ASN A 292 -3.89 12.83 22.99
CA ASN A 292 -2.70 11.99 22.93
C ASN A 292 -1.40 12.77 22.74
N PHE A 293 -1.50 14.05 22.38
CA PHE A 293 -0.38 14.93 22.05
C PHE A 293 -0.14 15.97 23.16
N PRO A 294 1.11 16.49 23.29
CA PRO A 294 1.43 17.54 24.25
C PRO A 294 0.51 18.75 24.10
N GLU A 295 0.06 19.33 25.22
CA GLU A 295 -0.92 20.43 25.25
C GLU A 295 -0.51 21.63 24.38
N ASP A 296 0.79 21.95 24.34
CA ASP A 296 1.34 23.06 23.57
C ASP A 296 1.47 22.77 22.06
N LYS A 297 1.23 21.51 21.64
CA LYS A 297 1.39 21.00 20.28
C LYS A 297 0.16 20.25 19.75
N GLN A 298 -1.00 20.45 20.37
CA GLN A 298 -2.27 19.92 19.85
C GLN A 298 -2.70 20.70 18.61
N THR A 299 -2.92 19.99 17.51
CA THR A 299 -3.44 20.53 16.24
C THR A 299 -4.36 19.49 15.62
N ALA A 300 -5.41 19.93 14.94
CA ALA A 300 -6.28 19.01 14.20
C ALA A 300 -5.57 18.45 12.95
N GLU A 301 -4.55 19.15 12.43
CA GLU A 301 -3.89 18.79 11.17
C GLU A 301 -3.19 17.43 11.24
N THR A 302 -3.74 16.43 10.54
CA THR A 302 -3.25 15.05 10.52
C THR A 302 -1.74 14.98 10.17
N ALA A 303 -1.26 15.76 9.20
CA ALA A 303 0.15 15.76 8.80
C ALA A 303 1.12 16.13 9.94
N LEU A 304 0.74 17.10 10.78
CA LEU A 304 1.55 17.54 11.92
C LEU A 304 1.51 16.55 13.08
N LEU A 305 0.37 15.89 13.29
CA LEU A 305 0.23 14.81 14.27
C LEU A 305 1.10 13.60 13.89
N PHE A 306 1.15 13.23 12.61
CA PHE A 306 2.06 12.19 12.12
C PHE A 306 3.54 12.59 12.30
N LEU A 307 3.92 13.84 12.05
CA LEU A 307 5.29 14.30 12.30
C LEU A 307 5.70 14.10 13.77
N GLN A 308 4.82 14.46 14.71
CA GLN A 308 5.04 14.21 16.14
C GLN A 308 5.13 12.72 16.50
N LEU A 309 4.27 11.87 15.92
CA LEU A 309 4.34 10.41 16.10
C LEU A 309 5.68 9.85 15.62
N ILE A 310 6.12 10.26 14.42
CA ILE A 310 7.38 9.82 13.81
C ILE A 310 8.55 10.21 14.70
N MET A 311 8.60 11.48 15.12
CA MET A 311 9.58 11.99 16.08
C MET A 311 9.62 11.12 17.35
N ARG A 312 8.46 10.78 17.92
CA ARG A 312 8.39 9.97 19.15
C ARG A 312 8.83 8.51 18.96
N LYS A 313 8.58 7.94 17.78
CA LYS A 313 8.86 6.54 17.42
C LYS A 313 10.31 6.28 16.99
N LEU A 314 11.12 7.29 16.70
CA LEU A 314 12.53 7.07 16.36
C LEU A 314 13.37 6.67 17.57
N ARG A 315 14.18 5.62 17.41
CA ARG A 315 15.13 5.13 18.42
C ARG A 315 16.09 6.24 18.86
N ARG A 316 16.37 6.30 20.15
CA ARG A 316 17.31 7.27 20.74
C ARG A 316 18.77 6.76 20.64
N PRO A 317 19.78 7.62 20.86
CA PRO A 317 21.17 7.18 21.03
C PRO A 317 21.30 6.04 22.05
N PRO A 318 22.28 5.13 21.90
CA PRO A 318 23.48 5.25 21.05
C PRO A 318 23.30 4.82 19.58
N LYS A 319 22.16 4.23 19.22
CA LYS A 319 21.80 3.88 17.83
C LYS A 319 20.62 4.75 17.38
N PRO A 320 20.87 6.01 16.99
CA PRO A 320 19.79 6.94 16.66
C PRO A 320 19.03 6.44 15.42
N GLY A 321 17.71 6.39 15.54
CA GLY A 321 16.84 6.08 14.41
C GLY A 321 16.79 7.23 13.42
N ARG A 322 16.44 6.93 12.17
CA ARG A 322 16.34 7.89 11.07
C ARG A 322 15.00 7.80 10.35
N ALA A 323 14.52 8.93 9.85
CA ALA A 323 13.27 9.05 9.12
C ALA A 323 13.45 9.73 7.76
N ALA A 324 12.60 9.32 6.82
CA ALA A 324 12.30 10.06 5.60
C ALA A 324 10.78 10.24 5.50
N VAL A 325 10.32 11.48 5.48
CA VAL A 325 8.90 11.81 5.56
C VAL A 325 8.53 12.72 4.40
N VAL A 326 7.55 12.29 3.59
CA VAL A 326 6.97 13.14 2.55
C VAL A 326 5.97 14.10 3.20
N VAL A 327 6.08 15.39 2.93
CA VAL A 327 5.24 16.44 3.51
C VAL A 327 4.82 17.48 2.46
N PRO A 328 3.63 18.09 2.60
CA PRO A 328 3.24 19.23 1.76
C PRO A 328 4.03 20.49 2.14
N ASN A 329 3.96 21.54 1.30
CA ASN A 329 4.58 22.84 1.63
C ASN A 329 4.05 23.46 2.93
N GLY A 330 2.78 23.21 3.30
CA GLY A 330 2.18 23.72 4.54
C GLY A 330 2.97 23.34 5.79
N THR A 331 3.55 22.13 5.81
CA THR A 331 4.43 21.71 6.91
C THR A 331 5.71 22.54 6.99
N LEU A 332 6.20 23.09 5.87
CA LEU A 332 7.44 23.88 5.86
C LEU A 332 7.22 25.30 6.40
N PHE A 333 6.18 26.00 5.92
CA PHE A 333 5.94 27.41 6.25
C PHE A 333 4.94 27.65 7.39
N GLY A 334 4.22 26.62 7.84
CA GLY A 334 3.21 26.76 8.89
C GLY A 334 3.76 27.39 10.18
N ASP A 335 2.93 28.18 10.84
CA ASP A 335 3.23 28.94 12.04
C ASP A 335 2.56 28.33 13.30
N GLY A 336 2.51 29.06 14.40
CA GLY A 336 1.83 28.63 15.62
C GLY A 336 2.28 27.25 16.14
N VAL A 337 1.36 26.29 16.21
CA VAL A 337 1.66 24.91 16.63
C VAL A 337 2.64 24.22 15.68
N CYS A 338 2.54 24.46 14.37
CA CYS A 338 3.48 23.93 13.38
C CYS A 338 4.91 24.44 13.63
N ALA A 339 5.07 25.73 13.95
CA ALA A 339 6.35 26.30 14.32
C ALA A 339 6.94 25.65 15.59
N ARG A 340 6.13 25.39 16.62
CA ARG A 340 6.58 24.70 17.85
C ARG A 340 7.03 23.26 17.60
N ILE A 341 6.31 22.51 16.75
CA ILE A 341 6.69 21.15 16.37
C ILE A 341 8.02 21.17 15.61
N LYS A 342 8.18 22.11 14.66
CA LYS A 342 9.44 22.28 13.91
C LYS A 342 10.58 22.76 14.80
N GLU A 343 10.32 23.56 15.81
CA GLU A 343 11.32 23.97 16.80
C GLU A 343 11.86 22.75 17.57
N GLU A 344 10.98 21.86 18.04
CA GLU A 344 11.38 20.59 18.65
C GLU A 344 12.16 19.71 17.66
N LEU A 345 11.71 19.64 16.40
CA LEU A 345 12.43 18.92 15.35
C LEU A 345 13.88 19.43 15.21
N LEU A 346 14.07 20.75 15.13
CA LEU A 346 15.40 21.34 14.95
C LEU A 346 16.28 21.23 16.20
N LYS A 347 15.70 21.32 17.41
CA LYS A 347 16.45 21.28 18.68
C LYS A 347 16.83 19.87 19.10
N ASP A 348 16.01 18.88 18.79
CA ASP A 348 16.21 17.53 19.34
C ASP A 348 16.58 16.47 18.29
N PHE A 349 16.38 16.78 17.00
CA PHE A 349 16.75 15.91 15.88
C PHE A 349 17.70 16.64 14.95
N ASN A 350 18.41 15.85 14.14
CA ASN A 350 19.29 16.32 13.10
C ASN A 350 18.54 16.26 11.78
N LEU A 351 17.80 17.33 11.45
CA LEU A 351 17.19 17.53 10.13
C LEU A 351 18.28 17.89 9.13
N HIS A 352 18.95 16.89 8.60
CA HIS A 352 20.14 17.08 7.80
C HIS A 352 19.85 17.39 6.32
N THR A 353 18.65 17.05 5.81
CA THR A 353 18.30 17.31 4.40
C THR A 353 16.79 17.52 4.17
N ILE A 354 16.45 18.47 3.30
CA ILE A 354 15.13 18.65 2.69
C ILE A 354 15.27 18.55 1.17
N VAL A 355 14.58 17.60 0.55
CA VAL A 355 14.48 17.52 -0.91
C VAL A 355 13.16 18.14 -1.34
N ARG A 356 13.19 19.19 -2.15
CA ARG A 356 12.01 19.84 -2.73
C ARG A 356 11.65 19.17 -4.04
N LEU A 357 10.42 18.69 -4.15
CA LEU A 357 9.88 18.04 -5.33
C LEU A 357 8.91 19.00 -6.06
N PRO A 358 8.99 19.09 -7.39
CA PRO A 358 8.17 20.02 -8.17
C PRO A 358 6.71 19.57 -8.23
N ASN A 359 5.87 20.40 -8.85
CA ASN A 359 4.44 20.15 -8.99
C ASN A 359 4.14 18.85 -9.74
N GLY A 360 3.09 18.17 -9.30
CA GLY A 360 2.51 17.02 -9.98
C GLY A 360 3.30 15.72 -9.87
N VAL A 361 4.33 15.63 -9.03
CA VAL A 361 5.06 14.38 -8.76
C VAL A 361 4.12 13.25 -8.31
N PHE A 362 3.09 13.60 -7.53
CA PHE A 362 2.06 12.66 -7.05
C PHE A 362 0.75 12.76 -7.85
N SER A 363 0.79 13.18 -9.12
CA SER A 363 -0.38 13.18 -9.99
C SER A 363 -0.83 11.75 -10.31
N PRO A 364 -2.14 11.42 -10.34
CA PRO A 364 -3.28 12.35 -10.26
C PRO A 364 -3.81 12.62 -8.83
N TYR A 365 -3.18 12.06 -7.79
CA TYR A 365 -3.67 12.17 -6.40
C TYR A 365 -3.54 13.59 -5.87
N THR A 366 -2.44 14.26 -6.19
CA THR A 366 -2.31 15.69 -5.90
C THR A 366 -1.39 16.41 -6.90
N PRO A 367 -1.77 17.62 -7.35
CA PRO A 367 -0.91 18.47 -8.17
C PRO A 367 0.10 19.28 -7.34
N ILE A 368 -0.08 19.34 -6.01
CA ILE A 368 0.68 20.23 -5.13
C ILE A 368 2.17 19.84 -5.09
N PRO A 369 3.08 20.81 -4.95
CA PRO A 369 4.48 20.54 -4.67
C PRO A 369 4.62 19.88 -3.30
N THR A 370 5.61 19.00 -3.19
CA THR A 370 5.85 18.20 -1.98
C THR A 370 7.32 18.23 -1.64
N ASN A 371 7.65 17.84 -0.41
CA ASN A 371 9.02 17.85 0.08
C ASN A 371 9.28 16.53 0.80
N VAL A 372 10.54 16.12 0.86
CA VAL A 372 10.97 14.98 1.66
C VAL A 372 11.92 15.47 2.74
N LEU A 373 11.51 15.35 4.00
CA LEU A 373 12.33 15.65 5.16
C LEU A 373 13.15 14.41 5.51
N PHE A 374 14.47 14.57 5.66
CA PHE A 374 15.35 13.52 6.16
C PHE A 374 15.99 13.98 7.46
N PHE A 375 15.72 13.24 8.53
CA PHE A 375 16.23 13.54 9.85
C PHE A 375 16.52 12.29 10.67
N ASP A 376 17.38 12.43 11.67
CA ASP A 376 17.71 11.36 12.61
C ASP A 376 17.72 11.88 14.07
N ARG A 377 17.72 10.97 15.05
CA ARG A 377 17.76 11.31 16.48
C ARG A 377 19.17 11.38 17.05
N SER A 378 20.19 11.71 16.25
CA SER A 378 21.58 11.78 16.72
C SER A 378 21.88 12.98 17.62
N GLY A 379 21.11 14.07 17.48
CA GLY A 379 21.27 15.30 18.25
C GLY A 379 20.62 16.50 17.54
N PRO A 380 20.85 17.74 18.00
CA PRO A 380 20.29 18.95 17.40
C PRO A 380 20.75 19.17 15.95
N THR A 381 19.89 19.81 15.15
CA THR A 381 20.19 20.26 13.80
C THR A 381 21.21 21.39 13.86
N ARG A 382 22.25 21.30 13.03
CA ARG A 382 23.24 22.38 12.85
C ARG A 382 23.01 23.12 11.55
N ASP A 383 22.97 22.37 10.46
CA ASP A 383 22.77 22.86 9.11
C ASP A 383 21.77 21.96 8.40
N VAL A 384 20.89 22.55 7.61
CA VAL A 384 19.96 21.82 6.75
C VAL A 384 20.41 21.98 5.31
N TRP A 385 20.67 20.87 4.63
CA TRP A 385 20.85 20.87 3.19
C TRP A 385 19.50 20.91 2.48
N TYR A 386 19.36 21.79 1.51
CA TYR A 386 18.25 21.78 0.59
C TYR A 386 18.71 21.27 -0.76
N TYR A 387 17.88 20.47 -1.42
CA TYR A 387 18.06 20.11 -2.82
C TYR A 387 16.75 20.29 -3.57
N GLU A 388 16.78 21.10 -4.62
CA GLU A 388 15.64 21.35 -5.51
C GLU A 388 15.69 20.42 -6.71
N HIS A 389 14.72 19.49 -6.78
CA HIS A 389 14.61 18.57 -7.91
C HIS A 389 14.07 19.31 -9.14
N PRO A 390 14.84 19.37 -10.24
CA PRO A 390 14.44 20.12 -11.42
C PRO A 390 13.34 19.39 -12.19
N LEU A 391 12.52 20.15 -12.92
CA LEU A 391 11.69 19.59 -13.97
C LEU A 391 12.54 19.30 -15.22
N PRO A 392 12.17 18.29 -16.03
CA PRO A 392 12.73 18.11 -17.36
C PRO A 392 12.55 19.37 -18.22
N GLU A 393 13.48 19.58 -19.14
CA GLU A 393 13.45 20.72 -20.06
C GLU A 393 12.10 20.80 -20.80
N GLY A 394 11.53 22.00 -20.86
CA GLY A 394 10.24 22.26 -21.50
C GLY A 394 9.00 21.84 -20.70
N ARG A 395 9.13 21.33 -19.46
CA ARG A 395 8.00 20.96 -18.61
C ARG A 395 7.74 21.96 -17.49
N LYS A 396 6.46 22.22 -17.20
CA LYS A 396 5.99 23.05 -16.07
C LYS A 396 5.57 22.23 -14.85
N ASN A 397 5.25 20.95 -15.05
CA ASN A 397 4.79 20.03 -14.01
C ASN A 397 4.90 18.58 -14.52
N TYR A 398 4.91 17.63 -13.59
CA TYR A 398 4.63 16.23 -13.92
C TYR A 398 3.12 16.00 -14.03
N THR A 399 2.73 14.98 -14.80
CA THR A 399 1.33 14.60 -15.01
C THR A 399 1.19 13.08 -14.95
N LYS A 400 -0.06 12.58 -14.92
CA LYS A 400 -0.33 11.13 -14.99
C LYS A 400 0.29 10.48 -16.24
N THR A 401 0.30 11.18 -17.38
CA THR A 401 0.84 10.66 -18.65
C THR A 401 2.35 10.87 -18.78
N GLN A 402 2.90 11.87 -18.08
CA GLN A 402 4.32 12.19 -18.04
C GLN A 402 4.82 12.30 -16.59
N PRO A 403 4.85 11.19 -15.84
CA PRO A 403 5.30 11.21 -14.45
C PRO A 403 6.82 11.37 -14.37
N LEU A 404 7.29 11.89 -13.23
CA LEU A 404 8.70 11.84 -12.80
C LEU A 404 9.27 10.46 -13.06
N GLN A 405 10.54 10.30 -13.43
CA GLN A 405 11.27 9.03 -13.66
C GLN A 405 12.33 8.77 -12.58
N PHE A 406 12.70 7.50 -12.32
CA PHE A 406 13.71 7.20 -11.29
C PHE A 406 15.10 7.69 -11.68
N GLU A 407 15.41 7.61 -12.97
CA GLU A 407 16.66 8.08 -13.57
C GLU A 407 16.88 9.57 -13.32
N GLU A 408 15.81 10.36 -13.16
CA GLU A 408 15.90 11.78 -12.85
C GLU A 408 16.47 12.03 -11.44
N PHE A 409 16.41 11.05 -10.52
CA PHE A 409 17.05 11.13 -9.20
C PHE A 409 18.55 10.80 -9.23
N LYS A 410 19.11 10.33 -10.34
CA LYS A 410 20.52 9.94 -10.41
C LYS A 410 21.47 11.07 -9.95
N PRO A 411 21.34 12.33 -10.41
CA PRO A 411 22.19 13.42 -9.92
C PRO A 411 22.04 13.68 -8.42
N LEU A 412 20.82 13.56 -7.88
CA LEU A 412 20.57 13.71 -6.45
C LEU A 412 21.21 12.58 -5.63
N ILE A 413 21.13 11.33 -6.10
CA ILE A 413 21.76 10.16 -5.46
C ILE A 413 23.29 10.27 -5.48
N GLU A 414 23.86 10.81 -6.56
CA GLU A 414 25.30 11.07 -6.66
C GLU A 414 25.74 12.19 -5.70
N TRP A 415 25.02 13.32 -5.70
CA TRP A 415 25.23 14.41 -4.76
C TRP A 415 25.05 13.99 -3.29
N TRP A 416 24.14 13.06 -3.00
CA TRP A 416 23.90 12.58 -1.64
C TRP A 416 25.16 12.00 -0.97
N LYS A 417 26.06 11.41 -1.78
CA LYS A 417 27.33 10.83 -1.32
C LYS A 417 28.43 11.88 -1.14
N HIS A 418 28.35 12.99 -1.87
CA HIS A 418 29.34 14.07 -1.90
C HIS A 418 28.63 15.43 -1.94
N ARG A 419 28.19 15.89 -0.76
CA ARG A 419 27.35 17.08 -0.66
C ARG A 419 28.16 18.36 -0.82
N GLU A 420 27.90 19.06 -1.91
CA GLU A 420 28.47 20.38 -2.20
C GLU A 420 27.36 21.33 -2.66
N GLU A 421 27.55 22.62 -2.44
CA GLU A 421 26.62 23.61 -2.97
C GLU A 421 26.74 23.72 -4.50
N ASN A 422 25.61 23.82 -5.18
CA ASN A 422 25.54 23.95 -6.62
C ASN A 422 24.21 24.65 -7.01
N GLU A 423 23.90 24.72 -8.30
CA GLU A 423 22.68 25.37 -8.81
C GLU A 423 21.36 24.82 -8.23
N ARG A 424 21.38 23.62 -7.64
CA ARG A 424 20.21 22.93 -7.10
C ARG A 424 20.29 22.70 -5.59
N ALA A 425 21.47 22.86 -5.00
CA ALA A 425 21.73 22.50 -3.61
C ALA A 425 22.39 23.65 -2.85
N TRP A 426 21.82 23.99 -1.71
CA TRP A 426 22.34 25.02 -0.81
C TRP A 426 22.14 24.61 0.64
N LYS A 427 22.78 25.31 1.56
CA LYS A 427 22.75 25.00 2.99
C LYS A 427 22.20 26.18 3.77
N VAL A 428 21.41 25.89 4.80
CA VAL A 428 20.83 26.91 5.69
C VAL A 428 21.15 26.53 7.14
N PRO A 429 21.78 27.43 7.94
CA PRO A 429 22.04 27.17 9.34
C PRO A 429 20.73 27.06 10.15
N ALA A 430 20.69 26.11 11.10
CA ALA A 430 19.53 25.94 11.98
C ALA A 430 19.24 27.18 12.81
N SER A 431 20.25 27.97 13.18
CA SER A 431 20.09 29.24 13.89
C SER A 431 19.26 30.26 13.09
N GLU A 432 19.43 30.30 11.77
CA GLU A 432 18.62 31.16 10.90
C GLU A 432 17.17 30.66 10.83
N LEU A 433 16.96 29.35 10.75
CA LEU A 433 15.64 28.75 10.73
C LEU A 433 14.89 29.04 12.03
N LEU A 434 15.54 28.84 13.18
CA LEU A 434 14.99 29.11 14.52
C LEU A 434 14.63 30.59 14.69
N ALA A 435 15.47 31.51 14.21
CA ALA A 435 15.20 32.96 14.28
C ALA A 435 14.00 33.40 13.42
N ASN A 436 13.66 32.63 12.38
CA ASN A 436 12.60 32.94 11.42
C ASN A 436 11.36 32.04 11.63
N ASN A 437 10.91 31.91 12.87
CA ASN A 437 9.71 31.14 13.25
C ASN A 437 9.75 29.67 12.78
N CYS A 438 10.95 29.08 12.73
CA CYS A 438 11.17 27.74 12.19
C CYS A 438 10.62 27.56 10.77
N ASN A 439 10.60 28.60 9.93
CA ASN A 439 10.15 28.48 8.54
C ASN A 439 11.19 27.70 7.72
N LEU A 440 10.81 26.49 7.30
CA LEU A 440 11.64 25.59 6.50
C LEU A 440 11.46 25.80 4.98
N ASP A 441 10.55 26.67 4.52
CA ASP A 441 10.37 26.97 3.08
C ASP A 441 11.45 27.94 2.57
N ARG A 442 12.71 27.50 2.57
CA ARG A 442 13.84 28.25 2.03
C ARG A 442 13.87 28.05 0.52
N LYS A 443 13.86 29.14 -0.25
CA LYS A 443 13.95 29.09 -1.72
C LYS A 443 15.39 28.92 -2.16
N ASN A 444 15.58 28.35 -3.34
CA ASN A 444 16.89 28.23 -3.95
C ASN A 444 17.44 29.64 -4.25
N PRO A 445 18.56 30.07 -3.64
CA PRO A 445 19.10 31.42 -3.84
C PRO A 445 19.64 31.65 -5.26
N ARG A 446 19.82 30.57 -6.05
CA ARG A 446 20.32 30.60 -7.43
C ARG A 446 19.23 30.32 -8.45
N ALA A 447 17.97 30.11 -8.03
CA ALA A 447 16.88 29.99 -8.98
C ALA A 447 16.73 31.29 -9.77
N LYS A 448 16.59 31.18 -11.09
CA LYS A 448 16.16 32.30 -11.92
C LYS A 448 14.79 32.73 -11.41
N GLU A 449 14.60 34.02 -11.12
CA GLU A 449 13.32 34.56 -10.64
C GLU A 449 12.17 33.98 -11.45
N ASP A 450 11.35 33.18 -10.79
CA ASP A 450 10.17 32.60 -11.38
C ASP A 450 9.20 33.78 -11.63
N ILE A 451 8.91 34.06 -12.90
CA ILE A 451 8.06 35.17 -13.39
C ILE A 451 6.61 35.06 -12.83
N THR A 452 6.32 34.03 -12.04
CA THR A 452 5.01 33.70 -11.48
C THR A 452 4.69 34.36 -10.14
N HIS A 453 5.66 35.01 -9.48
CA HIS A 453 5.34 35.94 -8.39
C HIS A 453 5.15 37.35 -8.95
N LEU A 454 3.94 37.61 -9.46
CA LEU A 454 3.46 38.99 -9.52
C LEU A 454 3.60 39.56 -8.09
N PRO A 455 4.21 40.74 -7.90
CA PRO A 455 4.26 41.40 -6.61
C PRO A 455 2.87 41.41 -5.94
N PRO A 456 2.76 41.32 -4.60
CA PRO A 456 1.48 41.34 -3.89
C PRO A 456 0.53 42.44 -4.39
N GLU A 457 1.07 43.59 -4.77
CA GLU A 457 0.34 44.73 -5.33
C GLU A 457 -0.33 44.39 -6.69
N GLN A 458 0.34 43.62 -7.54
CA GLN A 458 -0.19 43.17 -8.83
C GLN A 458 -1.18 42.00 -8.67
N LEU A 459 -1.01 41.16 -7.66
CA LEU A 459 -2.00 40.15 -7.27
C LEU A 459 -3.30 40.78 -6.75
N VAL A 460 -3.20 41.80 -5.89
CA VAL A 460 -4.35 42.58 -5.40
C VAL A 460 -5.06 43.28 -6.56
N ALA A 461 -4.32 43.90 -7.49
CA ALA A 461 -4.90 44.48 -8.69
C ALA A 461 -5.66 43.46 -9.54
N SER A 462 -5.08 42.25 -9.75
CA SER A 462 -5.74 41.17 -10.48
C SER A 462 -6.99 40.63 -9.79
N ILE A 463 -7.00 40.57 -8.45
CA ILE A 463 -8.17 40.17 -7.67
C ILE A 463 -9.30 41.21 -7.82
N LEU A 464 -8.98 42.50 -7.70
CA LEU A 464 -9.96 43.59 -7.87
C LEU A 464 -10.56 43.61 -9.28
N GLU A 465 -9.74 43.38 -10.31
CA GLU A 465 -10.20 43.32 -11.70
C GLU A 465 -11.15 42.12 -11.92
N LYS A 466 -10.84 40.96 -11.30
CA LYS A 466 -11.72 39.78 -11.34
C LYS A 466 -13.03 40.00 -10.59
N GLU A 467 -13.02 40.68 -9.44
CA GLU A 467 -14.25 41.05 -8.74
C GLU A 467 -15.15 41.98 -9.56
N GLN A 468 -14.58 42.98 -10.23
CA GLN A 468 -15.34 43.85 -11.14
C GLN A 468 -15.96 43.05 -12.28
N ARG A 469 -15.22 42.11 -12.86
CA ARG A 469 -15.73 41.21 -13.91
C ARG A 469 -16.89 40.34 -13.40
N ILE A 470 -16.79 39.82 -12.18
CA ILE A 470 -17.87 39.04 -11.56
C ILE A 470 -19.10 39.92 -11.34
N ALA A 471 -18.92 41.15 -10.85
CA ALA A 471 -20.01 42.10 -10.64
C ALA A 471 -20.72 42.47 -11.96
N GLU A 472 -19.98 42.69 -13.05
CA GLU A 472 -20.55 42.90 -14.39
C GLU A 472 -21.36 41.69 -14.87
N ILE A 473 -20.82 40.49 -14.75
CA ILE A 473 -21.51 39.25 -15.15
C ILE A 473 -22.80 39.08 -14.35
N MET A 474 -22.77 39.30 -13.03
CA MET A 474 -23.95 39.26 -12.17
C MET A 474 -24.97 40.34 -12.54
N GLY A 475 -24.52 41.53 -12.92
CA GLY A 475 -25.37 42.60 -13.45
C GLY A 475 -26.06 42.22 -14.76
N ASN A 476 -25.34 41.57 -15.67
CA ASN A 476 -25.87 41.08 -16.94
C ASN A 476 -26.90 39.95 -16.72
N ILE A 477 -26.63 39.02 -15.79
CA ILE A 477 -27.57 37.97 -15.40
C ILE A 477 -28.85 38.58 -14.81
N ARG A 478 -28.74 39.59 -13.94
CA ARG A 478 -29.92 40.30 -13.40
C ARG A 478 -30.74 41.01 -14.47
N LYS A 479 -30.10 41.60 -15.48
CA LYS A 479 -30.80 42.23 -16.61
C LYS A 479 -31.51 41.20 -17.48
N LEU A 480 -30.89 40.03 -17.71
CA LEU A 480 -31.51 38.93 -18.45
C LEU A 480 -32.74 38.37 -17.72
N LEU A 481 -32.65 38.18 -16.40
CA LEU A 481 -33.76 37.73 -15.56
C LEU A 481 -34.85 38.80 -15.35
N GLY A 482 -34.51 40.08 -15.50
CA GLY A 482 -35.45 41.21 -15.39
C GLY A 482 -36.28 41.48 -16.65
N ASN A 483 -35.92 40.88 -17.79
CA ASN A 483 -36.60 41.02 -19.08
C ASN A 483 -37.62 39.90 -19.37
N GLU A 484 -37.86 38.97 -18.43
CA GLU A 484 -38.92 37.95 -18.50
C GLU A 484 -40.20 38.38 -17.77
N ARG A 485 -40.72 39.59 -18.05
CA ARG A 485 -42.06 40.00 -17.66
C ARG A 485 -42.86 40.55 -18.82
#